data_AF-A0A9D7WZI5-F1
#
_entry.id   AF-A0A9D7WZI5-F1
#
_cell.length_a   1.000
_cell.length_b   1.000
_cell.length_c   1.000
_cell.angle_alpha   90.00
_cell.angle_beta   90.00
_cell.angle_gamma   90.00
#
_symmetry.space_group_name_H-M   'P 1'
#
loop_
_entity.id
_entity.type
_entity.pdbx_description
1 polymer ?
#
loop_
_entity_poly.entity_id
_entity_poly.type
_entity_poly.pdbx_seq_one_letter_code
_entity_poly.pdbx_strand_id
1 'polypeptide(L)'
;MKKKRKLLIIIGMIVVLSAILALLVIRYVPWHKLVKIPESDETAFIRHDKLVSAAPNSLFFDFEVDSTQEIPNGIYHGIAHSGNYSAKVFGKGSYSISVVRKAGELGLGNLDGVAMSAWVYVLPTDDEVNAALVFSAINSVGVNICWKGLYFSGPLIPAEKWTKISKYFDLSDVRLRSDDNIQLYFWNNSSTDLLVDDFYFVFGAPNDRIGDSALVDMTKQTGYQPAFNNPPFHTLFLNREDIQNDDNIFLIKQGDTVEGNITPADQVVSGHFLKPRNARESMLVIKPDGKPELYHYCPDQHSFVRIPLDCPVELYPILQGFSYLKGRFTSSSTDQLLITGNNNVALIGFEKTGNICVSGNGASALLNVIWQSDKSQLHEIILKHQNQMTCGDLNGDRITELLLFDLKGSWKLLKYASSGSSGGFWTVVATGEEYKVKEWDSTRVDFSVTAGPYLSRFSHDILLTTFQDKKTGKYAYSLLNYQSADRKFTQLFPYDQQSKGLTIGIDTLKPTDRFYPGHFQHGKPRSFLRYNRDWRYDLKDIRFNDTTFQILANIDFSGYLNDMNPKYYEILKIHTGNWINPMVTSVMVVARNCKQKNFSGGECSDYENLPGLPNSLQVYSVEPIK
;
A
#
# COMPACT_ATOMS: atom_id res chain seq x y z
N MET A 1 81.44 8.51 -23.99
CA MET A 1 80.22 8.35 -24.81
C MET A 1 80.28 9.33 -26.00
N LYS A 2 80.33 8.83 -27.25
CA LYS A 2 80.44 9.68 -28.46
C LYS A 2 79.30 10.70 -28.52
N LYS A 3 79.56 11.96 -28.94
CA LYS A 3 78.56 13.07 -29.03
C LYS A 3 77.21 12.62 -29.59
N LYS A 4 77.22 11.75 -30.62
CA LYS A 4 76.01 11.17 -31.24
C LYS A 4 75.12 10.36 -30.29
N ARG A 5 75.70 9.61 -29.33
CA ARG A 5 74.92 8.84 -28.34
C ARG A 5 74.26 9.74 -27.29
N LYS A 6 74.91 10.85 -26.88
CA LYS A 6 74.30 11.84 -25.98
C LYS A 6 73.08 12.51 -26.63
N LEU A 7 73.19 12.87 -27.91
CA LEU A 7 72.09 13.50 -28.65
C LEU A 7 70.87 12.57 -28.77
N LEU A 8 71.09 11.29 -29.07
CA LEU A 8 70.02 10.29 -29.20
C LEU A 8 69.25 10.07 -27.89
N ILE A 9 69.96 10.05 -26.76
CA ILE A 9 69.35 9.91 -25.43
C ILE A 9 68.51 11.15 -25.07
N ILE A 10 69.00 12.36 -25.39
CA ILE A 10 68.26 13.60 -25.15
C ILE A 10 66.97 13.66 -25.98
N ILE A 11 67.05 13.31 -27.27
CA ILE A 11 65.87 13.25 -28.15
C ILE A 11 64.88 12.21 -27.63
N GLY A 12 65.36 11.03 -27.22
CA GLY A 12 64.50 9.98 -26.62
C GLY A 12 63.78 10.46 -25.37
N MET A 13 64.46 11.17 -24.46
CA MET A 13 63.81 11.73 -23.27
C MET A 13 62.74 12.76 -23.61
N ILE A 14 62.99 13.66 -24.58
CA ILE A 14 62.02 14.68 -24.99
C ILE A 14 60.74 14.03 -25.54
N VAL A 15 60.88 12.97 -26.35
CA VAL A 15 59.72 12.23 -26.90
C VAL A 15 58.90 11.59 -25.78
N VAL A 16 59.56 10.94 -24.82
CA VAL A 16 58.88 10.30 -23.67
C VAL A 16 58.19 11.35 -22.80
N LEU A 17 58.85 12.46 -22.50
CA LEU A 17 58.27 13.54 -21.69
C LEU A 17 57.04 14.16 -22.38
N SER A 18 57.12 14.34 -23.70
CA SER A 18 56.01 14.87 -24.51
C SER A 18 54.82 13.92 -24.52
N ALA A 19 55.05 12.60 -24.61
CA ALA A 19 54.00 11.59 -24.55
C ALA A 19 53.33 11.54 -23.17
N ILE A 20 54.09 11.64 -22.08
CA ILE A 20 53.56 11.71 -20.72
C ILE A 20 52.72 12.98 -20.53
N LEU A 21 53.20 14.13 -21.02
CA LEU A 21 52.46 15.40 -20.95
C LEU A 21 51.14 15.31 -21.73
N ALA A 22 51.15 14.73 -22.93
CA ALA A 22 49.94 14.52 -23.72
C ALA A 22 48.93 13.61 -23.01
N LEU A 23 49.39 12.52 -22.38
CA LEU A 23 48.53 11.64 -21.58
C LEU A 23 47.96 12.34 -20.35
N LEU A 24 48.75 13.19 -19.68
CA LEU A 24 48.27 13.99 -18.54
C LEU A 24 47.24 15.03 -19.00
N VAL A 25 47.46 15.70 -20.14
CA VAL A 25 46.48 16.62 -20.73
C VAL A 25 45.19 15.87 -21.10
N ILE A 26 45.29 14.71 -21.75
CA ILE A 26 44.10 13.92 -22.11
C ILE A 26 43.31 13.47 -20.87
N ARG A 27 44.01 13.06 -19.80
CA ARG A 27 43.39 12.52 -18.59
C ARG A 27 42.84 13.58 -17.65
N TYR A 28 43.51 14.73 -17.54
CA TYR A 28 43.17 15.77 -16.56
C TYR A 28 42.47 17.00 -17.15
N VAL A 29 42.51 17.20 -18.47
CA VAL A 29 41.62 18.18 -19.10
C VAL A 29 40.24 17.54 -19.17
N PRO A 30 39.22 18.11 -18.52
CA PRO A 30 37.87 17.58 -18.55
C PRO A 30 37.27 17.88 -19.94
N TRP A 31 37.56 17.02 -20.92
CA TRP A 31 37.09 17.21 -22.30
C TRP A 31 35.56 17.38 -22.40
N HIS A 32 34.81 16.75 -21.51
CA HIS A 32 33.35 16.95 -21.38
C HIS A 32 32.95 18.38 -21.02
N LYS A 33 33.84 19.19 -20.41
CA LYS A 33 33.63 20.62 -20.15
C LYS A 33 33.99 21.51 -21.36
N LEU A 34 34.66 20.98 -22.38
CA LEU A 34 35.04 21.70 -23.60
C LEU A 34 34.10 21.43 -24.78
N VAL A 35 33.24 20.41 -24.68
CA VAL A 35 32.19 20.16 -25.67
C VAL A 35 31.17 21.29 -25.53
N LYS A 36 31.19 22.24 -26.46
CA LYS A 36 30.11 23.22 -26.59
C LYS A 36 28.85 22.47 -27.01
N ILE A 37 27.85 22.47 -26.15
CA ILE A 37 26.50 22.06 -26.49
C ILE A 37 25.97 23.09 -27.52
N PRO A 38 25.26 22.67 -28.58
CA PRO A 38 24.66 23.61 -29.52
C PRO A 38 23.68 24.53 -28.75
N GLU A 39 24.01 25.82 -28.70
CA GLU A 39 23.10 26.84 -28.17
C GLU A 39 22.07 27.19 -29.26
N SER A 40 20.81 27.40 -28.87
CA SER A 40 19.79 27.90 -29.79
C SER A 40 20.16 29.31 -30.25
N ASP A 41 20.29 29.53 -31.55
CA ASP A 41 20.23 30.89 -32.08
C ASP A 41 18.78 31.37 -31.96
N GLU A 42 18.53 32.33 -31.06
CA GLU A 42 17.18 32.80 -30.72
C GLU A 42 16.42 33.39 -31.91
N THR A 43 17.09 33.65 -33.04
CA THR A 43 16.45 34.25 -34.22
C THR A 43 15.58 33.26 -35.01
N ALA A 44 15.88 31.96 -34.97
CA ALA A 44 15.20 30.94 -35.77
C ALA A 44 13.92 30.40 -35.11
N PHE A 45 13.86 30.43 -33.78
CA PHE A 45 12.69 29.98 -33.03
C PHE A 45 11.61 31.05 -33.02
N ILE A 46 10.36 30.64 -33.15
CA ILE A 46 9.23 31.55 -32.93
C ILE A 46 9.33 32.02 -31.47
N ARG A 47 9.40 33.34 -31.22
CA ARG A 47 9.52 33.84 -29.85
C ARG A 47 8.25 33.59 -29.06
N HIS A 48 8.32 32.66 -28.11
CA HIS A 48 7.23 32.29 -27.20
C HIS A 48 7.09 33.27 -26.02
N ASP A 49 7.83 34.40 -26.03
CA ASP A 49 7.87 35.47 -25.02
C ASP A 49 6.50 36.05 -24.63
N LYS A 50 5.41 35.62 -25.30
CA LYS A 50 4.02 36.06 -25.08
C LYS A 50 2.97 34.94 -25.13
N LEU A 51 3.31 33.68 -24.81
CA LEU A 51 2.24 32.71 -24.55
C LEU A 51 1.58 33.01 -23.19
N VAL A 52 0.48 33.76 -23.32
CA VAL A 52 -0.46 34.13 -22.28
C VAL A 52 -0.87 32.88 -21.48
N SER A 53 -0.56 32.88 -20.18
CA SER A 53 -0.90 31.90 -19.13
C SER A 53 0.11 30.81 -18.73
N ALA A 54 1.40 30.95 -19.06
CA ALA A 54 2.42 30.19 -18.31
C ALA A 54 2.47 30.71 -16.86
N ALA A 55 2.48 29.80 -15.86
CA ALA A 55 2.54 30.16 -14.45
C ALA A 55 3.73 31.10 -14.16
N PRO A 56 3.67 32.00 -13.15
CA PRO A 56 4.82 32.79 -12.77
C PRO A 56 6.04 31.89 -12.52
N ASN A 57 7.22 32.33 -12.98
CA ASN A 57 8.47 31.56 -12.92
C ASN A 57 8.43 30.22 -13.66
N SER A 58 7.78 30.15 -14.83
CA SER A 58 7.83 28.96 -15.69
C SER A 58 8.45 29.26 -17.05
N LEU A 59 9.04 28.23 -17.67
CA LEU A 59 9.53 28.25 -19.04
C LEU A 59 8.85 27.13 -19.81
N PHE A 60 8.33 27.47 -20.98
CA PHE A 60 7.79 26.51 -21.93
C PHE A 60 8.52 26.66 -23.27
N PHE A 61 8.87 25.53 -23.89
CA PHE A 61 9.56 25.50 -25.18
C PHE A 61 9.08 24.29 -26.00
N ASP A 62 8.37 24.56 -27.08
CA ASP A 62 7.77 23.58 -28.01
C ASP A 62 8.54 23.43 -29.33
N PHE A 63 9.76 24.01 -29.39
CA PHE A 63 10.67 23.90 -30.53
C PHE A 63 10.13 24.41 -31.88
N GLU A 64 9.04 25.18 -31.91
CA GLU A 64 8.51 25.70 -33.17
C GLU A 64 9.45 26.73 -33.82
N VAL A 65 9.68 26.55 -35.13
CA VAL A 65 10.63 27.33 -35.93
C VAL A 65 9.87 28.15 -36.97
N ASP A 66 10.33 29.37 -37.24
CA ASP A 66 9.82 30.17 -38.35
C ASP A 66 10.17 29.48 -39.68
N SER A 67 9.14 29.03 -40.41
CA SER A 67 9.31 28.31 -41.67
C SER A 67 9.94 29.15 -42.79
N THR A 68 10.07 30.48 -42.58
CA THR A 68 10.78 31.38 -43.50
C THR A 68 12.29 31.40 -43.27
N GLN A 69 12.78 30.81 -42.17
CA GLN A 69 14.20 30.73 -41.83
C GLN A 69 14.76 29.32 -42.05
N GLU A 70 16.10 29.20 -42.06
CA GLU A 70 16.77 27.91 -42.12
C GLU A 70 16.53 27.14 -40.81
N ILE A 71 16.02 25.91 -40.91
CA ILE A 71 15.71 25.07 -39.75
C ILE A 71 17.01 24.77 -39.00
N PRO A 72 17.10 25.11 -37.69
CA PRO A 72 18.31 24.86 -36.91
C PRO A 72 18.73 23.40 -36.92
N ASN A 73 20.06 23.18 -37.00
CA ASN A 73 20.60 21.84 -36.83
C ASN A 73 20.34 21.36 -35.39
N GLY A 74 19.47 20.37 -35.24
CA GLY A 74 18.98 19.93 -33.93
C GLY A 74 17.47 19.81 -33.88
N ILE A 75 16.77 20.32 -34.89
CA ILE A 75 15.32 20.21 -35.05
C ILE A 75 14.96 19.13 -36.08
N TYR A 76 13.86 18.44 -35.81
CA TYR A 76 13.20 17.46 -36.66
C TYR A 76 11.84 18.00 -37.09
N HIS A 77 11.45 17.77 -38.34
CA HIS A 77 10.15 18.20 -38.88
C HIS A 77 9.27 16.98 -39.20
N GLY A 78 8.02 17.00 -38.75
CA GLY A 78 6.98 16.03 -39.13
C GLY A 78 6.60 15.00 -38.06
N ILE A 79 7.42 14.78 -37.04
CA ILE A 79 7.03 14.02 -35.84
C ILE A 79 7.25 14.95 -34.65
N ALA A 80 6.16 15.46 -34.11
CA ALA A 80 6.14 16.36 -32.96
C ALA A 80 4.97 15.97 -32.03
N HIS A 81 5.09 16.31 -30.75
CA HIS A 81 3.99 16.15 -29.79
C HIS A 81 3.02 17.33 -29.93
N SER A 82 3.56 18.54 -30.04
CA SER A 82 2.81 19.74 -30.40
C SER A 82 3.39 20.39 -31.65
N GLY A 83 2.60 21.18 -32.38
CA GLY A 83 3.08 21.86 -33.57
C GLY A 83 3.57 20.93 -34.70
N ASN A 84 4.68 21.29 -35.34
CA ASN A 84 5.28 20.61 -36.49
C ASN A 84 6.74 20.19 -36.27
N TYR A 85 7.38 20.71 -35.22
CA TYR A 85 8.80 20.55 -34.97
C TYR A 85 9.08 19.90 -33.61
N SER A 86 10.15 19.13 -33.52
CA SER A 86 10.65 18.58 -32.26
C SER A 86 12.17 18.60 -32.23
N ALA A 87 12.79 18.45 -31.06
CA ALA A 87 14.23 18.34 -30.94
C ALA A 87 14.71 16.91 -31.28
N LYS A 88 15.70 16.81 -32.16
CA LYS A 88 16.35 15.55 -32.51
C LYS A 88 17.50 15.25 -31.54
N VAL A 89 17.53 14.03 -31.01
CA VAL A 89 18.56 13.55 -30.09
C VAL A 89 19.03 12.18 -30.58
N PHE A 90 19.63 12.18 -31.77
CA PHE A 90 19.93 10.97 -32.55
C PHE A 90 21.32 10.41 -32.23
N GLY A 91 21.36 9.11 -31.94
CA GLY A 91 22.55 8.36 -31.59
C GLY A 91 23.14 8.64 -30.20
N LYS A 92 24.10 7.80 -29.83
CA LYS A 92 24.73 7.82 -28.51
C LYS A 92 25.58 9.05 -28.27
N GLY A 93 25.35 9.70 -27.14
CA GLY A 93 26.08 10.90 -26.72
C GLY A 93 25.57 12.18 -27.40
N SER A 94 24.38 12.15 -27.99
CA SER A 94 23.75 13.32 -28.59
C SER A 94 22.95 14.12 -27.56
N TYR A 95 22.74 15.39 -27.87
CA TYR A 95 22.03 16.34 -27.02
C TYR A 95 20.95 17.04 -27.84
N SER A 96 19.81 17.34 -27.21
CA SER A 96 18.87 18.29 -27.78
C SER A 96 19.48 19.68 -27.84
N ILE A 97 18.81 20.58 -28.55
CA ILE A 97 19.06 22.01 -28.38
C ILE A 97 18.81 22.37 -26.91
N SER A 98 19.73 23.14 -26.32
CA SER A 98 19.63 23.58 -24.93
C SER A 98 18.91 24.91 -24.82
N VAL A 99 17.96 25.01 -23.89
CA VAL A 99 17.36 26.28 -23.48
C VAL A 99 18.26 26.90 -22.41
N VAL A 100 18.75 28.12 -22.66
CA VAL A 100 19.69 28.82 -21.78
C VAL A 100 19.05 30.11 -21.23
N ARG A 101 19.11 30.31 -19.91
CA ARG A 101 18.67 31.53 -19.21
C ARG A 101 19.63 31.88 -18.09
N LYS A 102 19.78 33.18 -17.78
CA LYS A 102 20.54 33.57 -16.58
C LYS A 102 19.71 33.32 -15.34
N ALA A 103 20.33 32.85 -14.26
CA ALA A 103 19.62 32.66 -12.99
C ALA A 103 18.99 33.95 -12.46
N GLY A 104 19.59 35.12 -12.74
CA GLY A 104 19.00 36.43 -12.41
C GLY A 104 17.68 36.73 -13.15
N GLU A 105 17.47 36.17 -14.34
CA GLU A 105 16.24 36.37 -15.14
C GLU A 105 15.06 35.54 -14.61
N LEU A 106 15.34 34.44 -13.92
CA LEU A 106 14.33 33.55 -13.33
C LEU A 106 13.92 33.97 -11.90
N GLY A 107 14.64 34.92 -11.32
CA GLY A 107 14.48 35.35 -9.94
C GLY A 107 15.16 34.39 -8.95
N LEU A 108 16.34 34.79 -8.44
CA LEU A 108 17.16 33.94 -7.54
C LEU A 108 16.40 33.42 -6.32
N GLY A 109 15.46 34.19 -5.77
CA GLY A 109 14.64 33.78 -4.62
C GLY A 109 13.67 32.64 -4.92
N ASN A 110 13.41 32.35 -6.19
CA ASN A 110 12.51 31.28 -6.66
C ASN A 110 13.30 30.06 -7.19
N LEU A 111 14.62 29.97 -6.95
CA LEU A 111 15.46 28.87 -7.46
C LEU A 111 15.87 27.88 -6.37
N ASP A 112 15.04 27.72 -5.35
CA ASP A 112 15.17 26.69 -4.31
C ASP A 112 14.66 25.30 -4.77
N GLY A 113 13.92 25.25 -5.89
CA GLY A 113 13.53 24.01 -6.54
C GLY A 113 13.21 24.20 -8.02
N VAL A 114 13.16 23.09 -8.76
CA VAL A 114 12.73 23.07 -10.16
C VAL A 114 11.92 21.81 -10.45
N ALA A 115 10.70 22.00 -10.96
CA ALA A 115 9.92 20.93 -11.58
C ALA A 115 10.12 20.97 -13.08
N MET A 116 10.43 19.82 -13.68
CA MET A 116 10.74 19.69 -15.10
C MET A 116 9.87 18.62 -15.73
N SER A 117 9.47 18.84 -16.98
CA SER A 117 8.83 17.80 -17.81
C SER A 117 9.12 17.99 -19.29
N ALA A 118 9.04 16.88 -20.02
CA ALA A 118 9.17 16.85 -21.48
C ALA A 118 8.38 15.65 -22.03
N TRP A 119 8.05 15.69 -23.32
CA TRP A 119 7.54 14.54 -24.05
C TRP A 119 8.67 13.91 -24.85
N VAL A 120 8.81 12.59 -24.78
CA VAL A 120 9.85 11.83 -25.46
C VAL A 120 9.20 10.82 -26.39
N TYR A 121 9.66 10.77 -27.64
CA TYR A 121 9.27 9.78 -28.63
C TYR A 121 10.48 8.93 -28.98
N VAL A 122 10.31 7.61 -28.84
CA VAL A 122 11.35 6.64 -29.15
C VAL A 122 11.11 6.10 -30.56
N LEU A 123 12.05 6.31 -31.48
CA LEU A 123 11.96 5.70 -32.80
C LEU A 123 12.10 4.17 -32.72
N PRO A 124 11.58 3.41 -33.71
CA PRO A 124 11.70 1.97 -33.74
C PRO A 124 13.13 1.48 -33.46
N THR A 125 13.29 0.62 -32.45
CA THR A 125 14.59 0.10 -32.02
C THR A 125 14.44 -1.23 -31.30
N ASP A 126 15.48 -2.05 -31.37
CA ASP A 126 15.65 -3.24 -30.53
C ASP A 126 16.61 -2.96 -29.33
N ASP A 127 17.22 -1.77 -29.29
CA ASP A 127 18.19 -1.39 -28.26
C ASP A 127 17.50 -0.82 -27.00
N GLU A 128 18.12 -0.99 -25.85
CA GLU A 128 17.67 -0.38 -24.60
C GLU A 128 17.88 1.15 -24.63
N VAL A 129 16.82 1.89 -24.34
CA VAL A 129 16.87 3.36 -24.24
C VAL A 129 17.55 3.76 -22.93
N ASN A 130 18.48 4.70 -23.02
CA ASN A 130 19.13 5.33 -21.88
C ASN A 130 19.32 6.82 -22.17
N ALA A 131 18.44 7.64 -21.65
CA ALA A 131 18.50 9.08 -21.84
C ALA A 131 18.17 9.83 -20.54
N ALA A 132 18.35 11.15 -20.53
CA ALA A 132 18.00 11.97 -19.38
C ALA A 132 17.54 13.37 -19.79
N LEU A 133 16.50 13.88 -19.13
CA LEU A 133 16.18 15.31 -19.12
C LEU A 133 17.04 15.99 -18.04
N VAL A 134 17.79 17.01 -18.43
CA VAL A 134 18.88 17.56 -17.63
C VAL A 134 18.65 19.03 -17.27
N PHE A 135 18.83 19.33 -15.98
CA PHE A 135 19.05 20.67 -15.46
C PHE A 135 20.54 20.83 -15.14
N SER A 136 21.15 21.88 -15.67
CA SER A 136 22.55 22.20 -15.40
C SER A 136 22.71 23.69 -15.10
N ALA A 137 23.46 24.04 -14.07
CA ALA A 137 23.86 25.42 -13.78
C ALA A 137 25.37 25.57 -14.00
N ILE A 138 25.76 26.54 -14.81
CA ILE A 138 27.16 26.80 -15.19
C ILE A 138 27.51 28.23 -14.81
N ASN A 139 28.61 28.39 -14.08
CA ASN A 139 29.05 29.71 -13.66
C ASN A 139 29.61 30.53 -14.82
N SER A 140 29.84 31.83 -14.59
CA SER A 140 30.41 32.75 -15.60
C SER A 140 31.80 32.36 -16.14
N VAL A 141 32.49 31.41 -15.51
CA VAL A 141 33.81 30.89 -15.93
C VAL A 141 33.67 29.53 -16.65
N GLY A 142 32.44 29.04 -16.89
CA GLY A 142 32.18 27.77 -17.55
C GLY A 142 32.24 26.55 -16.63
N VAL A 143 32.28 26.73 -15.31
CA VAL A 143 32.28 25.62 -14.35
C VAL A 143 30.85 25.21 -14.03
N ASN A 144 30.53 23.93 -14.24
CA ASN A 144 29.26 23.34 -13.81
C ASN A 144 29.17 23.34 -12.27
N ILE A 145 28.19 24.07 -11.74
CA ILE A 145 27.86 24.20 -10.32
C ILE A 145 26.92 23.06 -9.89
N CYS A 146 25.95 22.72 -10.74
CA CYS A 146 24.91 21.74 -10.44
C CYS A 146 24.50 21.00 -11.70
N TRP A 147 24.37 19.69 -11.61
CA TRP A 147 23.84 18.83 -12.66
C TRP A 147 22.83 17.86 -12.05
N LYS A 148 21.57 17.92 -12.50
CA LYS A 148 20.48 17.04 -12.05
C LYS A 148 19.82 16.44 -13.28
N GLY A 149 19.67 15.11 -13.31
CA GLY A 149 19.10 14.36 -14.42
C GLY A 149 17.86 13.57 -14.02
N LEU A 150 16.80 13.65 -14.82
CA LEU A 150 15.67 12.71 -14.83
C LEU A 150 15.96 11.65 -15.88
N TYR A 151 16.41 10.48 -15.43
CA TYR A 151 16.74 9.36 -16.30
C TYR A 151 15.48 8.71 -16.87
N PHE A 152 15.52 8.45 -18.17
CA PHE A 152 14.53 7.75 -18.97
C PHE A 152 15.21 6.49 -19.51
N SER A 153 15.07 5.40 -18.76
CA SER A 153 15.71 4.12 -19.05
C SER A 153 14.82 2.95 -18.63
N GLY A 154 14.88 1.85 -19.37
CA GLY A 154 14.28 0.57 -18.97
C GLY A 154 13.61 -0.20 -20.12
N PRO A 155 13.31 -1.49 -19.91
CA PRO A 155 12.88 -2.42 -20.95
C PRO A 155 11.43 -2.24 -21.42
N LEU A 156 10.65 -1.36 -20.78
CA LEU A 156 9.21 -1.17 -21.01
C LEU A 156 8.86 0.21 -21.57
N ILE A 157 9.84 0.93 -22.13
CA ILE A 157 9.58 2.20 -22.78
C ILE A 157 8.91 1.93 -24.14
N PRO A 158 7.67 2.41 -24.38
CA PRO A 158 6.96 2.12 -25.62
C PRO A 158 7.62 2.86 -26.79
N ALA A 159 8.10 2.10 -27.78
CA ALA A 159 8.49 2.64 -29.06
C ALA A 159 7.28 3.24 -29.79
N GLU A 160 7.55 4.21 -30.65
CA GLU A 160 6.57 4.86 -31.53
C GLU A 160 5.41 5.58 -30.81
N LYS A 161 5.61 5.92 -29.53
CA LYS A 161 4.61 6.61 -28.70
C LYS A 161 5.23 7.72 -27.88
N TRP A 162 4.57 8.87 -27.87
CA TRP A 162 4.91 9.98 -26.97
C TRP A 162 4.69 9.59 -25.51
N THR A 163 5.75 9.71 -24.72
CA THR A 163 5.74 9.43 -23.28
C THR A 163 6.18 10.68 -22.53
N LYS A 164 5.32 11.16 -21.62
CA LYS A 164 5.67 12.29 -20.75
C LYS A 164 6.57 11.82 -19.61
N ILE A 165 7.67 12.52 -19.40
CA ILE A 165 8.53 12.37 -18.23
C ILE A 165 8.45 13.64 -17.38
N SER A 166 8.45 13.51 -16.06
CA SER A 166 8.51 14.67 -15.16
C SER A 166 9.18 14.35 -13.83
N LYS A 167 9.84 15.35 -13.23
CA LYS A 167 10.46 15.25 -11.91
C LYS A 167 10.67 16.62 -11.28
N TYR A 168 10.61 16.66 -9.95
CA TYR A 168 11.04 17.80 -9.14
C TYR A 168 12.43 17.56 -8.57
N PHE A 169 13.26 18.61 -8.57
CA PHE A 169 14.56 18.64 -7.92
C PHE A 169 14.58 19.75 -6.87
N ASP A 170 14.95 19.38 -5.65
CA ASP A 170 15.34 20.32 -4.61
C ASP A 170 16.71 20.92 -4.98
N LEU A 171 16.78 22.24 -4.98
CA LEU A 171 17.97 23.04 -5.26
C LEU A 171 18.40 23.89 -4.05
N SER A 172 17.82 23.66 -2.86
CA SER A 172 18.13 24.41 -1.64
C SER A 172 19.60 24.31 -1.21
N ASP A 173 20.30 23.25 -1.63
CA ASP A 173 21.73 23.05 -1.42
C ASP A 173 22.62 23.75 -2.47
N VAL A 174 22.03 24.28 -3.54
CA VAL A 174 22.75 24.88 -4.68
C VAL A 174 22.82 26.40 -4.51
N ARG A 175 24.05 26.93 -4.51
CA ARG A 175 24.28 28.39 -4.47
C ARG A 175 24.43 28.94 -5.88
N LEU A 176 23.36 29.56 -6.39
CA LEU A 176 23.34 30.24 -7.70
C LEU A 176 23.59 31.74 -7.55
N ARG A 177 24.33 32.31 -8.49
CA ARG A 177 24.55 33.75 -8.65
C ARG A 177 23.77 34.25 -9.86
N SER A 178 23.46 35.54 -9.89
CA SER A 178 22.65 36.14 -10.96
C SER A 178 23.23 35.97 -12.37
N ASP A 179 24.56 35.86 -12.47
CA ASP A 179 25.30 35.71 -13.73
C ASP A 179 25.55 34.25 -14.14
N ASP A 180 25.12 33.28 -13.33
CA ASP A 180 25.23 31.87 -13.68
C ASP A 180 24.18 31.52 -14.75
N ASN A 181 24.57 30.71 -15.73
CA ASN A 181 23.72 30.24 -16.81
C ASN A 181 23.05 28.92 -16.41
N ILE A 182 21.74 28.89 -16.50
CA ILE A 182 20.93 27.69 -16.37
C ILE A 182 20.70 27.13 -17.77
N GLN A 183 21.02 25.85 -17.95
CA GLN A 183 20.89 25.10 -19.18
C GLN A 183 19.94 23.93 -18.98
N LEU A 184 18.99 23.80 -19.90
CA LEU A 184 17.95 22.77 -19.89
C LEU A 184 18.02 22.04 -21.22
N TYR A 185 18.28 20.74 -21.19
CA TYR A 185 18.46 19.95 -22.41
C TYR A 185 18.15 18.48 -22.15
N PHE A 186 17.97 17.72 -23.23
CA PHE A 186 17.83 16.28 -23.19
C PHE A 186 19.14 15.63 -23.67
N TRP A 187 19.60 14.60 -22.97
CA TRP A 187 20.82 13.87 -23.28
C TRP A 187 20.49 12.42 -23.60
N ASN A 188 20.87 11.96 -24.79
CA ASN A 188 20.73 10.56 -25.17
C ASN A 188 22.08 9.84 -25.01
N ASN A 189 22.09 8.79 -24.19
CA ASN A 189 23.26 7.93 -23.95
C ASN A 189 23.07 6.50 -24.52
N SER A 190 21.99 6.28 -25.27
CA SER A 190 21.72 5.05 -26.04
C SER A 190 21.99 5.24 -27.55
N SER A 191 22.14 4.15 -28.29
CA SER A 191 22.23 4.15 -29.75
C SER A 191 20.90 4.48 -30.43
N THR A 192 19.78 4.28 -29.75
CA THR A 192 18.43 4.58 -30.22
C THR A 192 18.23 6.06 -30.54
N ASP A 193 17.61 6.37 -31.67
CA ASP A 193 17.23 7.73 -32.01
C ASP A 193 15.98 8.18 -31.26
N LEU A 194 16.04 9.37 -30.67
CA LEU A 194 14.96 9.94 -29.86
C LEU A 194 14.55 11.31 -30.41
N LEU A 195 13.26 11.60 -30.30
CA LEU A 195 12.72 12.95 -30.46
C LEU A 195 12.17 13.43 -29.12
N VAL A 196 12.30 14.73 -28.86
CA VAL A 196 11.88 15.33 -27.60
C VAL A 196 11.16 16.64 -27.90
N ASP A 197 10.09 16.89 -27.17
CA ASP A 197 9.21 18.03 -27.41
C ASP A 197 8.60 18.56 -26.11
N ASP A 198 8.01 19.77 -26.17
CA ASP A 198 7.23 20.39 -25.11
C ASP A 198 7.95 20.41 -23.76
N PHE A 199 9.13 21.04 -23.74
CA PHE A 199 9.86 21.33 -22.53
C PHE A 199 9.05 22.26 -21.64
N TYR A 200 8.76 21.82 -20.42
CA TYR A 200 8.05 22.64 -19.44
C TYR A 200 8.74 22.59 -18.08
N PHE A 201 9.10 23.77 -17.59
CA PHE A 201 9.84 23.96 -16.35
C PHE A 201 9.14 24.95 -15.45
N VAL A 202 9.09 24.66 -14.17
CA VAL A 202 8.54 25.55 -13.13
C VAL A 202 9.58 25.72 -12.05
N PHE A 203 10.00 26.96 -11.81
CA PHE A 203 10.98 27.31 -10.80
C PHE A 203 10.29 27.70 -9.50
N GLY A 204 10.84 27.20 -8.40
CA GLY A 204 10.38 27.43 -7.04
C GLY A 204 10.02 26.12 -6.35
N ALA A 205 10.09 26.13 -5.03
CA ALA A 205 9.39 25.16 -4.24
C ALA A 205 7.87 25.28 -4.52
N PRO A 206 7.13 24.16 -4.62
CA PRO A 206 5.69 24.24 -4.49
C PRO A 206 5.39 24.97 -3.18
N ASN A 207 4.51 25.97 -3.22
CA ASN A 207 4.01 26.56 -1.96
C ASN A 207 3.53 25.41 -1.08
N ASP A 208 3.92 25.40 0.19
CA ASP A 208 3.32 24.51 1.18
C ASP A 208 1.80 24.60 0.99
N ARG A 209 1.15 23.47 0.70
CA ARG A 209 -0.30 23.50 0.53
C ARG A 209 -0.86 23.94 1.88
N ILE A 210 -1.78 24.91 1.84
CA ILE A 210 -2.58 25.25 3.02
C ILE A 210 -3.28 23.96 3.46
N GLY A 211 -2.83 23.39 4.59
CA GLY A 211 -3.32 22.11 5.10
C GLY A 211 -2.27 21.00 5.29
N ASP A 212 -1.04 21.14 4.77
CA ASP A 212 0.03 20.14 4.98
C ASP A 212 0.51 20.10 6.44
N SER A 213 0.32 21.20 7.16
CA SER A 213 0.37 21.21 8.62
C SER A 213 -0.78 22.05 9.17
N ALA A 214 -1.39 21.58 10.26
CA ALA A 214 -2.38 22.37 10.97
C ALA A 214 -1.68 23.59 11.58
N LEU A 215 -2.16 24.80 11.26
CA LEU A 215 -1.69 26.04 11.91
C LEU A 215 -1.72 25.94 13.44
N VAL A 216 -2.67 25.15 13.95
CA VAL A 216 -2.78 24.76 15.34
C VAL A 216 -3.10 23.26 15.41
N ASP A 217 -2.16 22.46 15.89
CA ASP A 217 -2.40 21.06 16.24
C ASP A 217 -2.82 20.97 17.71
N MET A 218 -4.14 21.05 17.97
CA MET A 218 -4.70 20.96 19.33
C MET A 218 -4.40 19.60 20.00
N THR A 219 -3.96 18.59 19.25
CA THR A 219 -3.58 17.28 19.82
C THR A 219 -2.17 17.28 20.40
N LYS A 220 -1.32 18.24 19.99
CA LYS A 220 0.06 18.41 20.47
C LYS A 220 0.22 19.59 21.43
N GLN A 221 -0.75 20.50 21.51
CA GLN A 221 -0.69 21.64 22.41
C GLN A 221 -0.82 21.21 23.88
N THR A 222 0.14 21.65 24.68
CA THR A 222 0.21 21.42 26.13
C THR A 222 -0.87 22.25 26.84
N GLY A 223 -2.08 21.69 26.99
CA GLY A 223 -3.16 22.28 27.77
C GLY A 223 -4.58 22.03 27.25
N TYR A 224 -4.74 21.67 25.98
CA TYR A 224 -6.03 21.23 25.47
C TYR A 224 -6.25 19.75 25.81
N GLN A 225 -7.31 19.45 26.55
CA GLN A 225 -7.75 18.09 26.82
C GLN A 225 -9.13 17.92 26.18
N PRO A 226 -9.24 17.19 25.05
CA PRO A 226 -10.53 16.95 24.45
C PRO A 226 -11.44 16.22 25.45
N ALA A 227 -12.73 16.56 25.44
CA ALA A 227 -13.71 15.79 26.19
C ALA A 227 -13.66 14.32 25.74
N PHE A 228 -13.95 13.40 26.65
CA PHE A 228 -13.91 11.97 26.37
C PHE A 228 -14.69 11.62 25.10
N ASN A 229 -14.06 10.89 24.16
CA ASN A 229 -14.60 10.52 22.86
C ASN A 229 -15.13 11.70 22.00
N ASN A 230 -14.60 12.91 22.21
CA ASN A 230 -14.84 14.04 21.32
C ASN A 230 -13.55 14.42 20.58
N PRO A 231 -13.65 14.77 19.29
CA PRO A 231 -12.49 15.19 18.52
C PRO A 231 -11.92 16.55 19.02
N PRO A 232 -10.71 16.91 18.60
CA PRO A 232 -9.80 16.12 17.78
C PRO A 232 -9.16 14.97 18.57
N PHE A 233 -9.09 13.80 17.93
CA PHE A 233 -8.28 12.69 18.40
C PHE A 233 -6.87 12.87 17.87
N HIS A 234 -5.86 12.49 18.66
CA HIS A 234 -4.50 12.40 18.13
C HIS A 234 -4.45 11.36 17.00
N THR A 235 -3.55 11.58 16.05
CA THR A 235 -3.37 10.66 14.91
C THR A 235 -2.14 9.79 15.14
N LEU A 236 -2.31 8.48 15.02
CA LEU A 236 -1.22 7.54 14.85
C LEU A 236 -1.12 7.17 13.37
N PHE A 237 0.10 6.93 12.90
CA PHE A 237 0.33 6.65 11.49
C PHE A 237 0.73 5.19 11.28
N LEU A 238 0.11 4.56 10.28
CA LEU A 238 0.56 3.32 9.68
C LEU A 238 1.84 3.62 8.87
N ASN A 239 2.91 2.96 9.28
CA ASN A 239 4.20 2.95 8.63
C ASN A 239 4.28 1.71 7.76
N ARG A 240 4.71 1.86 6.51
CA ARG A 240 4.86 0.75 5.58
C ARG A 240 6.02 -0.14 6.04
N GLU A 241 5.79 -1.44 6.07
CA GLU A 241 6.80 -2.47 6.31
C GLU A 241 7.43 -2.88 4.98
N ASP A 242 8.76 -3.03 4.96
CA ASP A 242 9.44 -3.56 3.77
C ASP A 242 9.27 -5.08 3.70
N ILE A 243 8.48 -5.53 2.74
CA ILE A 243 8.23 -6.95 2.43
C ILE A 243 8.86 -7.37 1.10
N GLN A 244 9.75 -6.54 0.53
CA GLN A 244 10.45 -6.76 -0.74
C GLN A 244 9.53 -7.03 -1.94
N ASN A 245 8.39 -6.32 -2.03
CA ASN A 245 7.47 -6.45 -3.17
C ASN A 245 7.55 -5.28 -4.17
N ASP A 246 8.53 -4.37 -4.04
CA ASP A 246 8.73 -3.19 -4.90
C ASP A 246 7.45 -2.37 -5.14
N ASP A 247 6.67 -2.20 -4.08
CA ASP A 247 5.41 -1.44 -4.11
C ASP A 247 4.35 -1.92 -5.11
N ASN A 248 4.38 -3.21 -5.47
CA ASN A 248 3.48 -3.77 -6.46
C ASN A 248 2.15 -4.30 -5.86
N ILE A 249 1.37 -4.97 -6.71
CA ILE A 249 0.09 -5.61 -6.34
C ILE A 249 0.23 -7.04 -5.81
N PHE A 250 1.46 -7.57 -5.82
CA PHE A 250 1.80 -8.94 -5.48
C PHE A 250 2.40 -9.00 -4.07
N LEU A 251 2.21 -10.12 -3.39
CA LEU A 251 2.80 -10.34 -2.06
C LEU A 251 4.26 -10.76 -2.14
N ILE A 252 4.65 -11.42 -3.24
CA ILE A 252 6.01 -11.93 -3.49
C ILE A 252 6.48 -11.41 -4.84
N LYS A 253 7.66 -10.79 -4.86
CA LYS A 253 8.39 -10.42 -6.07
C LYS A 253 9.87 -10.79 -5.90
N GLN A 254 10.32 -11.83 -6.59
CA GLN A 254 11.71 -12.28 -6.56
C GLN A 254 12.21 -12.52 -7.99
N GLY A 255 12.99 -11.58 -8.52
CA GLY A 255 13.33 -11.55 -9.95
C GLY A 255 12.07 -11.47 -10.81
N ASP A 256 11.92 -12.41 -11.74
CA ASP A 256 10.74 -12.51 -12.61
C ASP A 256 9.56 -13.25 -11.97
N THR A 257 9.76 -13.84 -10.78
CA THR A 257 8.70 -14.57 -10.08
C THR A 257 7.81 -13.59 -9.33
N VAL A 258 6.54 -13.53 -9.73
CA VAL A 258 5.48 -12.75 -9.06
C VAL A 258 4.37 -13.66 -8.58
N GLU A 259 4.04 -13.61 -7.29
CA GLU A 259 2.97 -14.42 -6.70
C GLU A 259 2.17 -13.63 -5.65
N GLY A 260 0.96 -14.11 -5.35
CA GLY A 260 0.11 -13.48 -4.34
C GLY A 260 -0.48 -12.17 -4.80
N ASN A 261 -1.03 -12.12 -6.02
CA ASN A 261 -1.91 -11.03 -6.44
C ASN A 261 -3.22 -11.12 -5.65
N ILE A 262 -3.26 -10.51 -4.47
CA ILE A 262 -4.44 -10.49 -3.61
C ILE A 262 -5.37 -9.37 -4.09
N THR A 263 -6.63 -9.69 -4.33
CA THR A 263 -7.65 -8.72 -4.73
C THR A 263 -8.66 -8.47 -3.61
N PRO A 264 -9.43 -7.37 -3.66
CA PRO A 264 -10.52 -7.15 -2.71
C PRO A 264 -11.59 -8.25 -2.71
N ALA A 265 -11.74 -9.01 -3.79
CA ALA A 265 -12.65 -10.14 -3.89
C ALA A 265 -12.15 -11.38 -3.13
N ASP A 266 -10.83 -11.49 -2.91
CA ASP A 266 -10.22 -12.62 -2.22
C ASP A 266 -10.56 -12.60 -0.72
N GLN A 267 -10.71 -13.77 -0.12
CA GLN A 267 -10.92 -13.91 1.31
C GLN A 267 -9.58 -14.18 1.97
N VAL A 268 -9.21 -13.34 2.93
CA VAL A 268 -7.91 -13.45 3.61
C VAL A 268 -8.14 -13.70 5.09
N VAL A 269 -7.54 -14.78 5.59
CA VAL A 269 -7.62 -15.20 6.99
C VAL A 269 -6.21 -15.42 7.52
N SER A 270 -5.86 -14.75 8.61
CA SER A 270 -4.59 -14.93 9.32
C SER A 270 -4.76 -15.87 10.48
N GLY A 271 -3.88 -16.86 10.64
CA GLY A 271 -3.96 -17.78 11.78
C GLY A 271 -2.71 -18.66 11.96
N HIS A 272 -2.63 -19.32 13.10
CA HIS A 272 -1.60 -20.32 13.40
C HIS A 272 -1.93 -21.68 12.77
N PHE A 273 -2.13 -21.71 11.45
CA PHE A 273 -2.50 -22.92 10.72
C PHE A 273 -1.41 -24.00 10.77
N LEU A 274 -0.14 -23.61 10.79
CA LEU A 274 0.99 -24.53 10.61
C LEU A 274 1.91 -24.70 11.84
N LYS A 275 1.51 -24.19 13.01
CA LYS A 275 2.32 -24.18 14.25
C LYS A 275 3.80 -23.83 14.01
N PRO A 276 4.13 -22.66 13.45
CA PRO A 276 5.52 -22.30 13.19
C PRO A 276 6.26 -22.09 14.52
N ARG A 277 7.58 -22.35 14.54
CA ARG A 277 8.40 -22.22 15.76
C ARG A 277 8.48 -20.78 16.28
N ASN A 278 8.20 -19.81 15.43
CA ASN A 278 8.38 -18.38 15.68
C ASN A 278 7.11 -17.66 16.14
N ALA A 279 6.03 -18.41 16.43
CA ALA A 279 4.72 -17.87 16.84
C ALA A 279 4.10 -16.85 15.86
N ARG A 280 4.54 -16.81 14.59
CA ARG A 280 3.91 -15.98 13.56
C ARG A 280 2.65 -16.65 13.01
N GLU A 281 1.73 -15.84 12.50
CA GLU A 281 0.58 -16.34 11.76
C GLU A 281 0.96 -16.59 10.30
N SER A 282 0.29 -17.56 9.67
CA SER A 282 0.27 -17.72 8.22
C SER A 282 -0.97 -17.01 7.65
N MET A 283 -0.88 -16.59 6.40
CA MET A 283 -1.95 -15.94 5.66
C MET A 283 -2.54 -16.93 4.67
N LEU A 284 -3.80 -17.32 4.88
CA LEU A 284 -4.57 -18.08 3.91
C LEU A 284 -5.36 -17.09 3.03
N VAL A 285 -5.17 -17.19 1.72
CA VAL A 285 -5.89 -16.43 0.70
C VAL A 285 -6.76 -17.40 -0.08
N ILE A 286 -8.06 -17.18 -0.11
CA ILE A 286 -9.01 -18.00 -0.86
C ILE A 286 -9.54 -17.14 -2.00
N LYS A 287 -9.26 -17.58 -3.23
CA LYS A 287 -9.68 -16.90 -4.45
C LYS A 287 -11.18 -17.07 -4.68
N PRO A 288 -11.82 -16.21 -5.51
CA PRO A 288 -13.24 -16.34 -5.83
C PRO A 288 -13.64 -17.67 -6.47
N ASP A 289 -12.70 -18.36 -7.12
CA ASP A 289 -12.90 -19.72 -7.67
C ASP A 289 -12.75 -20.83 -6.62
N GLY A 290 -12.52 -20.48 -5.35
CA GLY A 290 -12.32 -21.39 -4.24
C GLY A 290 -10.89 -21.92 -4.11
N LYS A 291 -9.97 -21.55 -5.00
CA LYS A 291 -8.58 -21.99 -4.91
C LYS A 291 -7.88 -21.36 -3.70
N PRO A 292 -7.34 -22.15 -2.77
CA PRO A 292 -6.62 -21.62 -1.63
C PRO A 292 -5.12 -21.44 -1.94
N GLU A 293 -4.55 -20.38 -1.38
CA GLU A 293 -3.12 -20.07 -1.42
C GLU A 293 -2.66 -19.78 0.01
N LEU A 294 -1.55 -20.37 0.44
CA LEU A 294 -1.03 -20.20 1.80
C LEU A 294 0.32 -19.50 1.74
N TYR A 295 0.45 -18.42 2.49
CA TYR A 295 1.65 -17.60 2.57
C TYR A 295 2.15 -17.53 4.00
N HIS A 296 3.46 -17.42 4.17
CA HIS A 296 4.10 -17.22 5.47
C HIS A 296 5.26 -16.25 5.33
N TYR A 297 5.45 -15.36 6.30
CA TYR A 297 6.57 -14.42 6.30
C TYR A 297 7.81 -15.09 6.88
N CYS A 298 8.92 -15.05 6.15
CA CYS A 298 10.20 -15.59 6.57
C CYS A 298 11.17 -14.46 6.94
N PRO A 299 11.46 -14.27 8.25
CA PRO A 299 12.26 -13.15 8.72
C PRO A 299 13.66 -13.10 8.13
N ASP A 300 14.31 -14.26 7.98
CA ASP A 300 15.66 -14.36 7.43
C ASP A 300 15.73 -13.93 5.96
N GLN A 301 14.59 -13.96 5.25
CA GLN A 301 14.47 -13.53 3.86
C GLN A 301 13.84 -12.13 3.73
N HIS A 302 13.33 -11.57 4.83
CA HIS A 302 12.53 -10.34 4.85
C HIS A 302 11.35 -10.33 3.85
N SER A 303 10.84 -11.49 3.46
CA SER A 303 9.79 -11.62 2.44
C SER A 303 8.76 -12.68 2.81
N PHE A 304 7.61 -12.63 2.16
CA PHE A 304 6.68 -13.75 2.17
C PHE A 304 7.20 -14.88 1.27
N VAL A 305 6.87 -16.12 1.65
CA VAL A 305 7.02 -17.31 0.82
C VAL A 305 5.68 -17.98 0.66
N ARG A 306 5.42 -18.53 -0.52
CA ARG A 306 4.27 -19.39 -0.76
C ARG A 306 4.57 -20.79 -0.24
N ILE A 307 3.63 -21.35 0.51
CA ILE A 307 3.66 -22.73 0.97
C ILE A 307 2.79 -23.53 0.02
N PRO A 308 3.35 -24.50 -0.72
CA PRO A 308 2.56 -25.46 -1.50
C PRO A 308 1.45 -26.05 -0.64
N LEU A 309 0.23 -25.90 -1.12
CA LEU A 309 -0.98 -26.26 -0.41
C LEU A 309 -1.71 -27.33 -1.22
N ASP A 310 -1.68 -28.57 -0.73
CA ASP A 310 -2.47 -29.65 -1.29
C ASP A 310 -3.91 -29.51 -0.82
N CYS A 311 -4.81 -29.28 -1.76
CA CYS A 311 -6.22 -29.08 -1.51
C CYS A 311 -7.01 -30.02 -2.44
N PRO A 312 -7.73 -31.01 -1.89
CA PRO A 312 -8.65 -31.84 -2.65
C PRO A 312 -9.61 -30.98 -3.50
N VAL A 313 -9.81 -31.35 -4.77
CA VAL A 313 -10.63 -30.56 -5.71
C VAL A 313 -12.09 -30.46 -5.24
N GLU A 314 -12.54 -31.46 -4.48
CA GLU A 314 -13.87 -31.52 -3.87
C GLU A 314 -14.10 -30.39 -2.84
N LEU A 315 -13.03 -29.78 -2.32
CA LEU A 315 -13.11 -28.66 -1.40
C LEU A 315 -13.34 -27.33 -2.11
N TYR A 316 -13.00 -27.16 -3.39
CA TYR A 316 -13.09 -25.85 -4.05
C TYR A 316 -14.51 -25.26 -4.00
N PRO A 317 -15.60 -26.01 -4.26
CA PRO A 317 -16.96 -25.48 -4.11
C PRO A 317 -17.32 -25.06 -2.67
N ILE A 318 -16.71 -25.70 -1.66
CA ILE A 318 -16.90 -25.37 -0.25
C ILE A 318 -16.14 -24.08 0.09
N LEU A 319 -14.91 -23.97 -0.43
CA LEU A 319 -14.03 -22.81 -0.30
C LEU A 319 -14.54 -21.59 -1.09
N GLN A 320 -15.53 -21.72 -1.97
CA GLN A 320 -16.28 -20.57 -2.51
C GLN A 320 -17.34 -20.04 -1.52
N GLY A 321 -17.28 -20.48 -0.27
CA GLY A 321 -18.20 -20.08 0.78
C GLY A 321 -18.22 -18.58 1.03
N PHE A 322 -19.31 -18.13 1.64
CA PHE A 322 -19.53 -16.71 1.90
C PHE A 322 -19.00 -16.26 3.26
N SER A 323 -18.70 -17.16 4.20
CA SER A 323 -18.18 -16.81 5.52
C SER A 323 -17.08 -17.76 5.97
N TYR A 324 -16.11 -17.20 6.69
CA TYR A 324 -14.92 -17.87 7.19
C TYR A 324 -14.72 -17.50 8.65
N LEU A 325 -14.82 -18.50 9.51
CA LEU A 325 -14.65 -18.35 10.95
C LEU A 325 -13.38 -19.10 11.36
N LYS A 326 -12.37 -18.35 11.80
CA LYS A 326 -11.13 -18.91 12.33
C LYS A 326 -11.30 -19.22 13.81
N GLY A 327 -10.88 -20.40 14.23
CA GLY A 327 -10.78 -20.73 15.65
C GLY A 327 -10.07 -22.05 15.90
N ARG A 328 -9.77 -22.31 17.17
CA ARG A 328 -9.27 -23.60 17.64
C ARG A 328 -10.47 -24.45 18.06
N PHE A 329 -11.16 -25.05 17.09
CA PHE A 329 -12.37 -25.85 17.35
C PHE A 329 -12.07 -27.24 17.91
N THR A 330 -10.83 -27.70 17.79
CA THR A 330 -10.37 -29.00 18.30
C THR A 330 -9.35 -28.83 19.42
N SER A 331 -8.91 -29.92 20.05
CA SER A 331 -7.77 -29.89 20.97
C SER A 331 -6.41 -29.68 20.28
N SER A 332 -6.37 -29.56 18.95
CA SER A 332 -5.16 -29.22 18.21
C SER A 332 -4.60 -27.87 18.65
N SER A 333 -3.28 -27.73 18.62
CA SER A 333 -2.62 -26.44 18.84
C SER A 333 -2.70 -25.48 17.64
N THR A 334 -3.13 -25.97 16.46
CA THR A 334 -3.30 -25.14 15.26
C THR A 334 -4.70 -24.55 15.19
N ASP A 335 -4.84 -23.48 14.41
CA ASP A 335 -6.17 -22.95 14.07
C ASP A 335 -6.82 -23.82 12.98
N GLN A 336 -8.14 -23.92 13.03
CA GLN A 336 -8.99 -24.51 12.00
C GLN A 336 -9.85 -23.41 11.36
N LEU A 337 -10.44 -23.74 10.22
CA LEU A 337 -11.34 -22.85 9.50
C LEU A 337 -12.73 -23.49 9.40
N LEU A 338 -13.73 -22.83 9.97
CA LEU A 338 -15.13 -23.17 9.73
C LEU A 338 -15.64 -22.33 8.56
N ILE A 339 -16.14 -23.00 7.53
CA ILE A 339 -16.55 -22.38 6.28
C ILE A 339 -18.02 -22.67 6.05
N THR A 340 -18.77 -21.63 5.69
CA THR A 340 -20.18 -21.77 5.29
C THR A 340 -20.30 -21.58 3.79
N GLY A 341 -20.49 -22.70 3.09
CA GLY A 341 -20.85 -22.73 1.67
C GLY A 341 -22.35 -22.50 1.47
N ASN A 342 -22.76 -22.39 0.20
CA ASN A 342 -24.18 -22.25 -0.17
C ASN A 342 -25.01 -23.47 0.29
N ASN A 343 -24.40 -24.66 0.27
CA ASN A 343 -25.09 -25.93 0.47
C ASN A 343 -24.52 -26.77 1.61
N ASN A 344 -23.42 -26.38 2.24
CA ASN A 344 -22.78 -27.15 3.30
C ASN A 344 -21.99 -26.24 4.25
N VAL A 345 -21.63 -26.80 5.40
CA VAL A 345 -20.70 -26.22 6.36
C VAL A 345 -19.57 -27.22 6.53
N ALA A 346 -18.33 -26.75 6.48
CA ALA A 346 -17.17 -27.61 6.67
C ALA A 346 -16.23 -27.01 7.72
N LEU A 347 -15.70 -27.88 8.58
CA LEU A 347 -14.57 -27.58 9.45
C LEU A 347 -13.32 -28.18 8.82
N ILE A 348 -12.36 -27.31 8.48
CA ILE A 348 -11.14 -27.68 7.77
C ILE A 348 -9.93 -27.49 8.70
N GLY A 349 -9.03 -28.46 8.68
CA GLY A 349 -7.74 -28.44 9.36
C GLY A 349 -6.58 -28.36 8.38
N PHE A 350 -5.40 -28.04 8.94
CA PHE A 350 -4.15 -27.95 8.20
C PHE A 350 -3.14 -28.91 8.79
N GLU A 351 -2.56 -29.76 7.93
CA GLU A 351 -1.45 -30.63 8.28
C GLU A 351 -0.19 -30.16 7.58
N LYS A 352 0.84 -29.86 8.37
CA LYS A 352 2.11 -29.35 7.85
C LYS A 352 3.10 -30.49 7.65
N THR A 353 3.81 -30.47 6.52
CA THR A 353 5.02 -31.27 6.31
C THR A 353 6.24 -30.35 6.17
N GLY A 354 7.40 -30.80 6.66
CA GLY A 354 8.65 -30.04 6.56
C GLY A 354 8.77 -28.83 7.50
N ASN A 355 9.84 -28.04 7.34
CA ASN A 355 10.08 -26.81 8.11
C ASN A 355 9.92 -25.58 7.21
N ILE A 356 9.03 -24.66 7.61
CA ILE A 356 8.83 -23.39 6.92
C ILE A 356 10.07 -22.52 7.09
N CYS A 357 10.43 -21.73 6.07
CA CYS A 357 11.58 -20.82 6.04
C CYS A 357 12.97 -21.47 6.02
N VAL A 358 13.09 -22.77 5.75
CA VAL A 358 14.40 -23.43 5.57
C VAL A 358 14.64 -23.70 4.09
N SER A 359 15.69 -23.10 3.53
CA SER A 359 16.12 -23.32 2.14
C SER A 359 16.37 -24.80 1.86
N GLY A 360 15.77 -25.34 0.79
CA GLY A 360 15.98 -26.72 0.33
C GLY A 360 15.08 -27.79 0.96
N ASN A 361 14.30 -27.46 1.99
CA ASN A 361 13.24 -28.34 2.50
C ASN A 361 11.89 -27.84 1.99
N GLY A 362 11.28 -28.58 1.07
CA GLY A 362 9.96 -28.25 0.50
C GLY A 362 8.85 -28.41 1.52
N ALA A 363 8.70 -27.43 2.43
CA ALA A 363 7.56 -27.39 3.33
C ALA A 363 6.28 -27.35 2.51
N SER A 364 5.31 -28.20 2.84
CA SER A 364 3.98 -28.18 2.26
C SER A 364 2.93 -28.25 3.36
N ALA A 365 1.69 -27.94 2.99
CA ALA A 365 0.55 -28.12 3.85
C ALA A 365 -0.56 -28.88 3.10
N LEU A 366 -1.32 -29.68 3.83
CA LEU A 366 -2.49 -30.40 3.35
C LEU A 366 -3.74 -29.84 4.03
N LEU A 367 -4.79 -29.57 3.25
CA LEU A 367 -6.12 -29.27 3.77
C LEU A 367 -6.89 -30.56 3.99
N ASN A 368 -7.35 -30.77 5.23
CA ASN A 368 -8.17 -31.92 5.59
C ASN A 368 -9.54 -31.48 6.09
N VAL A 369 -10.59 -32.13 5.58
CA VAL A 369 -11.94 -32.00 6.12
C VAL A 369 -12.01 -32.75 7.45
N ILE A 370 -12.13 -32.00 8.55
CA ILE A 370 -12.33 -32.56 9.89
C ILE A 370 -13.79 -32.97 10.06
N TRP A 371 -14.70 -32.16 9.54
CA TRP A 371 -16.14 -32.41 9.57
C TRP A 371 -16.84 -31.63 8.46
N GLN A 372 -17.92 -32.19 7.93
CA GLN A 372 -18.76 -31.54 6.94
C GLN A 372 -20.23 -31.92 7.19
N SER A 373 -21.13 -30.96 7.01
CA SER A 373 -22.56 -31.21 7.04
C SER A 373 -23.10 -31.65 5.67
N ASP A 374 -24.15 -32.46 5.70
CA ASP A 374 -24.86 -32.90 4.47
C ASP A 374 -25.59 -31.74 3.76
N LYS A 375 -25.92 -30.68 4.48
CA LYS A 375 -26.65 -29.49 4.01
C LYS A 375 -26.12 -28.21 4.68
N SER A 376 -26.57 -27.02 4.26
CA SER A 376 -26.26 -25.73 4.90
C SER A 376 -26.98 -25.53 6.25
N GLN A 377 -27.21 -26.63 6.97
CA GLN A 377 -27.90 -26.67 8.25
C GLN A 377 -26.95 -27.20 9.31
N LEU A 378 -26.89 -26.49 10.44
CA LEU A 378 -26.13 -26.90 11.61
C LEU A 378 -27.06 -26.87 12.83
N HIS A 379 -27.32 -28.03 13.43
CA HIS A 379 -28.25 -28.18 14.57
C HIS A 379 -29.60 -27.49 14.36
N GLU A 380 -30.26 -27.85 13.26
CA GLU A 380 -31.58 -27.37 12.82
C GLU A 380 -31.61 -25.94 12.28
N ILE A 381 -30.57 -25.14 12.49
CA ILE A 381 -30.48 -23.77 12.00
C ILE A 381 -29.99 -23.79 10.54
N ILE A 382 -30.84 -23.32 9.63
CA ILE A 382 -30.49 -23.11 8.23
C ILE A 382 -29.72 -21.79 8.13
N LEU A 383 -28.47 -21.87 7.70
CA LEU A 383 -27.57 -20.74 7.61
C LEU A 383 -27.77 -20.09 6.24
N LYS A 384 -28.48 -18.96 6.23
CA LYS A 384 -28.78 -18.20 4.99
C LYS A 384 -28.01 -16.89 4.88
N HIS A 385 -27.47 -16.39 5.99
CA HIS A 385 -26.81 -15.09 6.05
C HIS A 385 -25.52 -15.15 6.87
N GLN A 386 -24.51 -14.36 6.47
CA GLN A 386 -23.20 -14.24 7.15
C GLN A 386 -23.35 -13.89 8.64
N ASN A 387 -24.28 -13.02 8.98
CA ASN A 387 -24.42 -12.49 10.34
C ASN A 387 -25.12 -13.44 11.31
N GLN A 388 -25.42 -14.69 10.96
CA GLN A 388 -26.12 -15.64 11.87
C GLN A 388 -25.17 -16.46 12.76
N MET A 389 -23.87 -16.18 12.69
CA MET A 389 -22.88 -16.91 13.45
C MET A 389 -21.65 -16.08 13.81
N THR A 390 -21.03 -16.45 14.91
CA THR A 390 -19.71 -15.98 15.32
C THR A 390 -19.02 -17.08 16.11
N CYS A 391 -17.72 -16.97 16.33
CA CYS A 391 -16.97 -17.96 17.10
C CYS A 391 -15.91 -17.28 17.97
N GLY A 392 -15.66 -17.85 19.13
CA GLY A 392 -14.62 -17.41 20.06
C GLY A 392 -14.45 -18.43 21.19
N ASP A 393 -13.40 -18.28 21.99
CA ASP A 393 -13.27 -19.01 23.27
C ASP A 393 -14.20 -18.33 24.28
N LEU A 394 -15.46 -18.76 24.37
CA LEU A 394 -16.49 -18.05 25.13
C LEU A 394 -16.58 -18.53 26.59
N ASN A 395 -15.99 -19.68 26.91
CA ASN A 395 -15.98 -20.23 28.27
C ASN A 395 -14.60 -20.21 28.96
N GLY A 396 -13.53 -19.84 28.23
CA GLY A 396 -12.16 -19.72 28.75
C GLY A 396 -11.35 -21.01 28.79
N ASP A 397 -11.79 -22.07 28.10
CA ASP A 397 -11.07 -23.33 28.00
C ASP A 397 -10.08 -23.39 26.82
N ARG A 398 -9.96 -22.29 26.06
CA ARG A 398 -9.10 -22.13 24.87
C ARG A 398 -9.54 -22.96 23.66
N ILE A 399 -10.73 -23.55 23.71
CA ILE A 399 -11.41 -24.16 22.56
C ILE A 399 -12.46 -23.17 22.08
N THR A 400 -12.54 -23.01 20.78
CA THR A 400 -13.50 -22.11 20.16
C THR A 400 -14.88 -22.75 20.16
N GLU A 401 -15.85 -22.07 20.78
CA GLU A 401 -17.26 -22.33 20.59
C GLU A 401 -17.79 -21.64 19.33
N LEU A 402 -18.79 -22.27 18.71
CA LEU A 402 -19.60 -21.69 17.65
C LEU A 402 -20.91 -21.19 18.24
N LEU A 403 -21.19 -19.90 18.12
CA LEU A 403 -22.50 -19.34 18.46
C LEU A 403 -23.32 -19.20 17.18
N LEU A 404 -24.51 -19.80 17.19
CA LEU A 404 -25.52 -19.65 16.15
C LEU A 404 -26.71 -18.89 16.71
N PHE A 405 -27.33 -18.04 15.89
CA PHE A 405 -28.57 -17.37 16.27
C PHE A 405 -29.51 -17.18 15.09
N ASP A 406 -30.80 -17.23 15.39
CA ASP A 406 -31.86 -17.00 14.42
C ASP A 406 -32.18 -15.50 14.28
N LEU A 407 -33.02 -15.17 13.31
CA LEU A 407 -33.45 -13.79 13.04
C LEU A 407 -34.38 -13.21 14.12
N LYS A 408 -34.82 -14.03 15.09
CA LYS A 408 -35.72 -13.65 16.19
C LYS A 408 -34.98 -13.55 17.54
N GLY A 409 -33.65 -13.65 17.54
CA GLY A 409 -32.78 -13.55 18.71
C GLY A 409 -32.67 -14.82 19.57
N SER A 410 -33.20 -15.97 19.11
CA SER A 410 -32.93 -17.26 19.74
C SER A 410 -31.52 -17.72 19.35
N TRP A 411 -30.80 -18.38 20.25
CA TRP A 411 -29.41 -18.77 19.99
C TRP A 411 -29.09 -20.18 20.50
N LYS A 412 -28.09 -20.81 19.89
CA LYS A 412 -27.49 -22.09 20.29
C LYS A 412 -25.97 -21.90 20.35
N LEU A 413 -25.37 -22.30 21.47
CA LEU A 413 -23.91 -22.34 21.62
C LEU A 413 -23.45 -23.78 21.44
N LEU A 414 -22.48 -23.98 20.56
CA LEU A 414 -22.01 -25.31 20.18
C LEU A 414 -20.51 -25.46 20.41
N LYS A 415 -20.14 -26.68 20.79
CA LYS A 415 -18.74 -27.10 20.92
C LYS A 415 -18.51 -28.30 20.01
N TYR A 416 -17.39 -28.31 19.30
CA TYR A 416 -17.02 -29.47 18.49
C TYR A 416 -16.38 -30.54 19.37
N ALA A 417 -16.94 -31.75 19.33
CA ALA A 417 -16.45 -32.91 20.05
C ALA A 417 -15.82 -33.89 19.07
N SER A 418 -14.51 -34.11 19.19
CA SER A 418 -13.84 -35.17 18.42
C SER A 418 -14.14 -36.52 19.07
N SER A 419 -14.76 -37.44 18.32
CA SER A 419 -15.04 -38.79 18.80
C SER A 419 -14.15 -39.83 18.09
N GLY A 420 -12.84 -39.81 18.38
CA GLY A 420 -11.90 -40.83 17.91
C GLY A 420 -12.12 -41.30 16.47
N SER A 421 -12.37 -42.60 16.28
CA SER A 421 -12.59 -43.24 14.98
C SER A 421 -13.99 -43.05 14.37
N SER A 422 -14.96 -42.48 15.09
CA SER A 422 -16.35 -42.30 14.62
C SER A 422 -16.64 -40.93 13.99
N GLY A 423 -15.59 -40.13 13.74
CA GLY A 423 -15.72 -38.75 13.28
C GLY A 423 -16.14 -37.81 14.41
N GLY A 424 -15.86 -36.52 14.30
CA GLY A 424 -16.35 -35.56 15.31
C GLY A 424 -17.74 -35.02 14.99
N PHE A 425 -18.38 -34.44 15.99
CA PHE A 425 -19.73 -33.87 15.88
C PHE A 425 -19.86 -32.60 16.72
N TRP A 426 -20.77 -31.71 16.31
CA TRP A 426 -21.13 -30.53 17.10
C TRP A 426 -22.07 -30.93 18.23
N THR A 427 -21.82 -30.45 19.44
CA THR A 427 -22.69 -30.65 20.60
C THR A 427 -23.22 -29.30 21.07
N VAL A 428 -24.54 -29.21 21.30
CA VAL A 428 -25.15 -28.02 21.89
C VAL A 428 -24.80 -27.98 23.38
N VAL A 429 -24.10 -26.93 23.81
CA VAL A 429 -23.69 -26.74 25.21
C VAL A 429 -24.62 -25.79 25.97
N ALA A 430 -25.29 -24.88 25.25
CA ALA A 430 -26.31 -23.99 25.80
C ALA A 430 -27.29 -23.53 24.72
N THR A 431 -28.49 -23.13 25.14
CA THR A 431 -29.52 -22.56 24.27
C THR A 431 -30.16 -21.34 24.92
N GLY A 432 -30.63 -20.41 24.09
CA GLY A 432 -31.33 -19.20 24.51
C GLY A 432 -32.74 -19.10 23.97
N GLU A 433 -33.44 -20.21 23.74
CA GLU A 433 -34.82 -20.18 23.22
C GLU A 433 -35.77 -19.47 24.20
N GLU A 434 -35.58 -19.69 25.50
CA GLU A 434 -36.33 -19.03 26.58
C GLU A 434 -35.72 -17.67 26.98
N TYR A 435 -34.43 -17.46 26.69
CA TYR A 435 -33.65 -16.29 27.09
C TYR A 435 -33.12 -15.53 25.87
N LYS A 436 -34.06 -15.02 25.07
CA LYS A 436 -33.74 -14.28 23.84
C LYS A 436 -33.01 -12.98 24.16
N VAL A 437 -31.96 -12.70 23.39
CA VAL A 437 -31.28 -11.41 23.40
C VAL A 437 -32.06 -10.47 22.49
N LYS A 438 -32.71 -9.45 23.06
CA LYS A 438 -33.62 -8.56 22.31
C LYS A 438 -32.88 -7.78 21.21
N GLU A 439 -31.59 -7.55 21.40
CA GLU A 439 -30.67 -6.90 20.47
C GLU A 439 -30.34 -7.76 19.25
N TRP A 440 -30.71 -9.05 19.24
CA TRP A 440 -30.50 -9.99 18.13
C TRP A 440 -31.79 -10.28 17.35
N ASP A 441 -32.83 -9.47 17.52
CA ASP A 441 -34.08 -9.57 16.77
C ASP A 441 -34.00 -8.70 15.50
N SER A 442 -33.71 -9.33 14.37
CA SER A 442 -33.51 -8.64 13.09
C SER A 442 -34.80 -7.97 12.56
N THR A 443 -35.96 -8.30 13.13
CA THR A 443 -37.22 -7.62 12.79
C THR A 443 -37.29 -6.22 13.38
N ARG A 444 -36.53 -5.97 14.46
CA ARG A 444 -36.53 -4.70 15.21
C ARG A 444 -35.27 -3.88 15.01
N VAL A 445 -34.13 -4.54 14.86
CA VAL A 445 -32.82 -3.88 14.76
C VAL A 445 -32.01 -4.45 13.59
N ASP A 446 -31.11 -3.65 13.03
CA ASP A 446 -30.00 -4.17 12.23
C ASP A 446 -28.82 -4.36 13.18
N PHE A 447 -28.20 -5.53 13.20
CA PHE A 447 -27.18 -5.84 14.19
C PHE A 447 -26.01 -6.65 13.63
N SER A 448 -24.90 -6.62 14.36
CA SER A 448 -23.70 -7.43 14.14
C SER A 448 -23.20 -7.94 15.49
N VAL A 449 -22.77 -9.20 15.52
CA VAL A 449 -22.21 -9.86 16.70
C VAL A 449 -20.81 -10.33 16.39
N THR A 450 -19.84 -9.92 17.21
CA THR A 450 -18.45 -10.30 17.06
C THR A 450 -17.91 -10.77 18.40
N ALA A 451 -17.24 -11.92 18.41
CA ALA A 451 -16.51 -12.39 19.59
C ALA A 451 -15.10 -11.81 19.60
N GLY A 452 -14.59 -11.51 20.79
CA GLY A 452 -13.21 -11.10 20.94
C GLY A 452 -12.83 -10.70 22.38
N PRO A 453 -11.56 -10.38 22.59
CA PRO A 453 -10.99 -10.07 23.91
C PRO A 453 -11.24 -8.60 24.28
N TYR A 454 -12.50 -8.16 24.29
CA TYR A 454 -12.86 -6.76 24.42
C TYR A 454 -12.47 -6.16 25.78
N LEU A 455 -12.55 -6.94 26.86
CA LEU A 455 -12.22 -6.47 28.21
C LEU A 455 -11.09 -7.30 28.82
N SER A 456 -10.00 -6.63 29.18
CA SER A 456 -8.76 -7.26 29.69
C SER A 456 -8.91 -8.08 30.98
N ARG A 457 -9.99 -7.88 31.74
CA ARG A 457 -10.28 -8.65 32.96
C ARG A 457 -10.77 -10.08 32.69
N PHE A 458 -11.20 -10.37 31.46
CA PHE A 458 -11.59 -11.72 31.05
C PHE A 458 -10.43 -12.38 30.31
N SER A 459 -10.15 -13.63 30.65
CA SER A 459 -9.15 -14.46 29.97
C SER A 459 -9.68 -15.08 28.66
N HIS A 460 -10.95 -14.86 28.38
CA HIS A 460 -11.72 -15.47 27.31
C HIS A 460 -12.44 -14.39 26.49
N ASP A 461 -12.96 -14.78 25.34
CA ASP A 461 -13.68 -13.88 24.44
C ASP A 461 -15.05 -13.53 25.01
N ILE A 462 -15.46 -12.28 24.82
CA ILE A 462 -16.83 -11.82 25.08
C ILE A 462 -17.46 -11.35 23.78
N LEU A 463 -18.77 -11.21 23.77
CA LEU A 463 -19.50 -10.79 22.58
C LEU A 463 -19.72 -9.28 22.59
N LEU A 464 -19.32 -8.61 21.52
CA LEU A 464 -19.77 -7.27 21.17
C LEU A 464 -20.96 -7.38 20.23
N THR A 465 -22.10 -6.83 20.65
CA THR A 465 -23.26 -6.64 19.79
C THR A 465 -23.41 -5.15 19.48
N THR A 466 -23.25 -4.78 18.22
CA THR A 466 -23.57 -3.42 17.73
C THR A 466 -24.91 -3.48 16.99
N PHE A 467 -25.81 -2.53 17.25
CA PHE A 467 -27.15 -2.55 16.66
C PHE A 467 -27.69 -1.15 16.36
N GLN A 468 -28.52 -1.05 15.32
CA GLN A 468 -29.28 0.13 14.95
C GLN A 468 -30.77 -0.18 15.07
N ASP A 469 -31.49 0.60 15.86
CA ASP A 469 -32.94 0.47 15.98
C ASP A 469 -33.62 0.97 14.70
N LYS A 470 -34.39 0.10 14.03
CA LYS A 470 -35.01 0.41 12.72
C LYS A 470 -36.06 1.51 12.79
N LYS A 471 -36.70 1.70 13.95
CA LYS A 471 -37.77 2.70 14.13
C LYS A 471 -37.19 4.09 14.38
N THR A 472 -36.11 4.16 15.16
CA THR A 472 -35.52 5.43 15.60
C THR A 472 -34.25 5.81 14.86
N GLY A 473 -33.65 4.88 14.13
CA GLY A 473 -32.35 5.04 13.46
C GLY A 473 -31.16 5.12 14.43
N LYS A 474 -31.39 5.01 15.75
CA LYS A 474 -30.35 5.20 16.77
C LYS A 474 -29.45 3.97 16.87
N TYR A 475 -28.14 4.23 16.93
CA TYR A 475 -27.12 3.22 17.18
C TYR A 475 -26.90 3.00 18.68
N ALA A 476 -26.59 1.76 19.05
CA ALA A 476 -26.17 1.38 20.39
C ALA A 476 -25.33 0.09 20.32
N TYR A 477 -24.72 -0.28 21.44
CA TYR A 477 -24.01 -1.55 21.56
C TYR A 477 -24.13 -2.14 22.96
N SER A 478 -23.83 -3.44 23.07
CA SER A 478 -23.76 -4.16 24.34
C SER A 478 -22.58 -5.13 24.34
N LEU A 479 -22.03 -5.39 25.53
CA LEU A 479 -21.06 -6.44 25.78
C LEU A 479 -21.73 -7.57 26.57
N LEU A 480 -21.62 -8.80 26.08
CA LEU A 480 -22.20 -9.97 26.73
C LEU A 480 -21.10 -10.98 27.09
N ASN A 481 -21.10 -11.41 28.36
CA ASN A 481 -20.26 -12.50 28.83
C ASN A 481 -21.07 -13.79 28.93
N TYR A 482 -20.50 -14.90 28.46
CA TYR A 482 -21.10 -16.21 28.67
C TYR A 482 -20.76 -16.74 30.07
N GLN A 483 -21.78 -17.09 30.85
CA GLN A 483 -21.61 -17.69 32.17
C GLN A 483 -21.82 -19.20 32.06
N SER A 484 -20.73 -19.97 31.99
CA SER A 484 -20.81 -21.42 31.77
C SER A 484 -21.59 -22.18 32.85
N ALA A 485 -21.60 -21.68 34.10
CA ALA A 485 -22.35 -22.29 35.19
C ALA A 485 -23.87 -22.17 34.98
N ASP A 486 -24.32 -21.02 34.49
CA ASP A 486 -25.73 -20.70 34.28
C ASP A 486 -26.21 -20.99 32.85
N ARG A 487 -25.28 -21.32 31.95
CA ARG A 487 -25.52 -21.54 30.51
C ARG A 487 -26.27 -20.38 29.84
N LYS A 488 -25.97 -19.15 30.25
CA LYS A 488 -26.64 -17.93 29.74
C LYS A 488 -25.63 -16.82 29.45
N PHE A 489 -26.02 -15.89 28.59
CA PHE A 489 -25.30 -14.63 28.40
C PHE A 489 -25.78 -13.60 29.41
N THR A 490 -24.84 -12.91 30.05
CA THR A 490 -25.10 -11.79 30.96
C THR A 490 -24.53 -10.51 30.35
N GLN A 491 -25.35 -9.46 30.28
CA GLN A 491 -24.89 -8.13 29.89
C GLN A 491 -23.93 -7.58 30.94
N LEU A 492 -22.85 -6.94 30.48
CA LEU A 492 -21.77 -6.47 31.36
C LEU A 492 -21.93 -5.04 31.85
N PHE A 493 -22.69 -4.20 31.14
CA PHE A 493 -22.97 -2.84 31.60
C PHE A 493 -24.05 -2.84 32.68
N PRO A 494 -23.92 -2.00 33.71
CA PRO A 494 -24.87 -1.96 34.82
C PRO A 494 -26.28 -1.53 34.37
N TYR A 495 -27.28 -1.96 35.15
CA TYR A 495 -28.71 -1.83 34.82
C TYR A 495 -29.19 -0.37 34.71
N ASP A 496 -28.53 0.55 35.44
CA ASP A 496 -28.77 2.00 35.38
C ASP A 496 -28.46 2.61 34.00
N GLN A 497 -27.60 1.96 33.20
CA GLN A 497 -27.35 2.29 31.79
C GLN A 497 -28.29 1.58 30.81
N GLN A 498 -29.39 0.98 31.31
CA GLN A 498 -30.26 0.08 30.54
C GLN A 498 -29.50 -1.08 29.88
N SER A 499 -28.37 -1.48 30.47
CA SER A 499 -27.46 -2.50 29.95
C SER A 499 -26.88 -2.23 28.55
N LYS A 500 -26.90 -0.98 28.11
CA LYS A 500 -26.31 -0.54 26.84
C LYS A 500 -25.07 0.28 27.13
N GLY A 501 -24.05 0.11 26.31
CA GLY A 501 -22.91 1.01 26.35
C GLY A 501 -23.36 2.40 25.95
N LEU A 502 -23.19 3.38 26.84
CA LEU A 502 -23.45 4.77 26.49
C LEU A 502 -22.37 5.24 25.52
N THR A 503 -22.77 5.61 24.31
CA THR A 503 -21.93 6.40 23.41
C THR A 503 -21.77 7.78 24.05
N ILE A 504 -20.61 8.03 24.64
CA ILE A 504 -20.22 9.37 25.07
C ILE A 504 -19.55 10.01 23.86
N GLY A 505 -20.06 11.15 23.38
CA GLY A 505 -19.53 11.88 22.22
C GLY A 505 -20.32 11.65 20.93
N ILE A 506 -19.77 12.18 19.83
CA ILE A 506 -20.40 12.16 18.50
C ILE A 506 -20.16 10.87 17.71
N ASP A 507 -19.18 10.07 18.14
CA ASP A 507 -18.73 8.89 17.42
C ASP A 507 -19.20 7.63 18.13
N THR A 508 -19.90 6.76 17.40
CA THR A 508 -20.60 5.58 17.91
C THR A 508 -20.16 4.33 17.17
N LEU A 509 -20.44 3.17 17.77
CA LEU A 509 -20.29 1.88 17.09
C LEU A 509 -21.53 1.58 16.23
N LYS A 510 -21.33 1.01 15.05
CA LYS A 510 -22.37 0.69 14.07
C LYS A 510 -22.29 -0.78 13.64
N PRO A 511 -23.40 -1.39 13.20
CA PRO A 511 -23.40 -2.75 12.66
C PRO A 511 -22.48 -2.97 11.46
N THR A 512 -22.18 -1.90 10.69
CA THR A 512 -21.28 -1.93 9.53
C THR A 512 -19.80 -1.82 9.90
N ASP A 513 -19.48 -1.53 11.17
CA ASP A 513 -18.09 -1.45 11.63
C ASP A 513 -17.43 -2.82 11.58
N ARG A 514 -16.15 -2.83 11.18
CA ARG A 514 -15.28 -3.99 11.30
C ARG A 514 -14.30 -3.78 12.44
N PHE A 515 -14.19 -4.78 13.30
CA PHE A 515 -13.29 -4.75 14.45
C PHE A 515 -12.15 -5.73 14.24
N TYR A 516 -10.92 -5.25 14.36
CA TYR A 516 -9.72 -6.06 14.27
C TYR A 516 -9.00 -6.03 15.63
N PRO A 517 -9.11 -7.09 16.46
CA PRO A 517 -8.35 -7.17 17.70
C PRO A 517 -6.85 -7.29 17.41
N GLY A 518 -6.02 -6.61 18.19
CA GLY A 518 -4.57 -6.71 17.99
C GLY A 518 -3.73 -5.98 19.02
N HIS A 519 -2.42 -6.21 18.93
CA HIS A 519 -1.41 -5.44 19.63
C HIS A 519 -0.76 -4.49 18.63
N PHE A 520 -1.33 -3.30 18.45
CA PHE A 520 -0.86 -2.37 17.41
C PHE A 520 0.33 -1.51 17.85
N GLN A 521 0.57 -1.40 19.16
CA GLN A 521 1.68 -0.63 19.73
C GLN A 521 2.48 -1.50 20.72
N HIS A 522 3.81 -1.38 20.71
CA HIS A 522 4.67 -2.18 21.55
C HIS A 522 4.52 -1.81 23.04
N GLY A 523 4.37 -2.81 23.90
CA GLY A 523 4.21 -2.62 25.35
C GLY A 523 2.89 -1.96 25.77
N LYS A 524 1.97 -1.67 24.84
CA LYS A 524 0.63 -1.18 25.16
C LYS A 524 -0.35 -2.34 25.35
N PRO A 525 -1.39 -2.17 26.18
CA PRO A 525 -2.47 -3.14 26.26
C PRO A 525 -3.14 -3.31 24.90
N ARG A 526 -3.67 -4.52 24.66
CA ARG A 526 -4.46 -4.86 23.47
C ARG A 526 -5.53 -3.79 23.20
N SER A 527 -5.75 -3.52 21.93
CA SER A 527 -6.77 -2.60 21.45
C SER A 527 -7.40 -3.15 20.17
N PHE A 528 -8.27 -2.35 19.54
CA PHE A 528 -9.03 -2.75 18.38
C PHE A 528 -8.92 -1.66 17.32
N LEU A 529 -8.58 -2.04 16.09
CA LEU A 529 -8.85 -1.17 14.96
C LEU A 529 -10.33 -1.28 14.61
N ARG A 530 -11.07 -0.17 14.75
CA ARG A 530 -12.43 -0.01 14.24
C ARG A 530 -12.36 0.63 12.87
N TYR A 531 -12.75 -0.11 11.85
CA TYR A 531 -12.84 0.37 10.48
C TYR A 531 -14.29 0.58 10.07
N ASN A 532 -14.65 1.82 9.77
CA ASN A 532 -15.93 2.20 9.21
C ASN A 532 -15.76 2.70 7.77
N ARG A 533 -16.68 2.26 6.89
CA ARG A 533 -16.70 2.63 5.46
C ARG A 533 -17.96 3.35 5.02
N ASP A 534 -18.81 3.76 5.96
CA ASP A 534 -19.98 4.58 5.65
C ASP A 534 -19.55 5.97 5.12
N TRP A 535 -18.34 6.41 5.48
CA TRP A 535 -17.71 7.63 4.96
C TRP A 535 -16.25 7.36 4.57
N ARG A 536 -15.98 7.26 3.25
CA ARG A 536 -14.66 7.07 2.60
C ARG A 536 -13.67 6.15 3.33
N TYR A 537 -13.01 6.65 4.37
CA TYR A 537 -12.09 5.92 5.22
C TYR A 537 -12.18 6.49 6.64
N ASP A 538 -12.55 5.65 7.61
CA ASP A 538 -12.46 5.98 9.03
C ASP A 538 -11.88 4.78 9.78
N LEU A 539 -10.61 4.87 10.15
CA LEU A 539 -9.91 3.85 10.94
C LEU A 539 -9.51 4.47 12.27
N LYS A 540 -9.93 3.84 13.37
CA LYS A 540 -9.62 4.30 14.73
C LYS A 540 -9.06 3.18 15.57
N ASP A 541 -8.11 3.53 16.43
CA ASP A 541 -7.72 2.65 17.52
C ASP A 541 -8.64 2.90 18.71
N ILE A 542 -9.32 1.85 19.16
CA ILE A 542 -10.29 1.93 20.26
C ILE A 542 -9.98 0.86 21.33
N ARG A 543 -10.40 1.13 22.57
CA ARG A 543 -10.31 0.18 23.67
C ARG A 543 -11.60 0.17 24.49
N PHE A 544 -12.10 -1.00 24.84
CA PHE A 544 -13.23 -1.12 25.74
C PHE A 544 -12.78 -1.12 27.20
N ASN A 545 -13.61 -0.54 28.05
CA ASN A 545 -13.51 -0.58 29.50
C ASN A 545 -14.87 -1.00 30.09
N ASP A 546 -14.94 -1.07 31.41
CA ASP A 546 -16.10 -1.60 32.13
C ASP A 546 -17.39 -0.78 31.96
N THR A 547 -17.29 0.45 31.42
CA THR A 547 -18.41 1.38 31.29
C THR A 547 -18.70 1.79 29.85
N THR A 548 -17.68 1.83 28.98
CA THR A 548 -17.80 2.31 27.60
C THR A 548 -16.60 1.87 26.75
N PHE A 549 -16.52 2.31 25.49
CA PHE A 549 -15.29 2.28 24.71
C PHE A 549 -14.63 3.66 24.68
N GLN A 550 -13.31 3.70 24.55
CA GLN A 550 -12.51 4.89 24.39
C GLN A 550 -11.89 4.89 22.99
N ILE A 551 -12.02 6.01 22.27
CA ILE A 551 -11.22 6.28 21.08
C ILE A 551 -9.84 6.75 21.54
N LEU A 552 -8.83 5.93 21.26
CA LEU A 552 -7.45 6.25 21.57
C LEU A 552 -6.94 7.23 20.51
N ALA A 553 -7.00 6.85 19.24
CA ALA A 553 -6.44 7.63 18.13
C ALA A 553 -7.24 7.47 16.84
N ASN A 554 -7.13 8.46 15.96
CA ASN A 554 -7.35 8.22 14.53
C ASN A 554 -6.13 7.52 13.94
N ILE A 555 -6.34 6.61 13.00
CA ILE A 555 -5.26 5.96 12.26
C ILE A 555 -5.25 6.51 10.84
N ASP A 556 -4.09 6.92 10.35
CA ASP A 556 -3.87 7.37 8.97
C ASP A 556 -2.60 6.73 8.40
N PHE A 557 -2.33 6.93 7.12
CA PHE A 557 -1.12 6.47 6.46
C PHE A 557 -0.05 7.57 6.41
N SER A 558 1.20 7.20 6.63
CA SER A 558 2.36 8.10 6.47
C SER A 558 3.17 7.75 5.22
N GLY A 559 4.00 8.69 4.75
CA GLY A 559 4.97 8.43 3.68
C GLY A 559 4.42 8.49 2.26
N TYR A 560 3.18 8.97 2.06
CA TYR A 560 2.57 9.15 0.75
C TYR A 560 2.57 10.63 0.35
N LEU A 561 2.92 10.93 -0.91
CA LEU A 561 2.76 12.27 -1.46
C LEU A 561 1.28 12.49 -1.80
N ASN A 562 0.69 13.56 -1.26
CA ASN A 562 -0.61 14.09 -1.67
C ASN A 562 -1.70 12.99 -1.85
N ASP A 563 -2.22 12.88 -3.06
CA ASP A 563 -3.37 12.03 -3.44
C ASP A 563 -3.02 10.54 -3.53
N MET A 564 -1.76 10.12 -3.33
CA MET A 564 -1.35 8.71 -3.33
C MET A 564 -1.66 7.96 -2.03
N ASN A 565 -2.24 8.63 -1.02
CA ASN A 565 -2.55 7.99 0.26
C ASN A 565 -3.59 6.86 0.07
N PRO A 566 -3.35 5.65 0.59
CA PRO A 566 -4.27 4.50 0.46
C PRO A 566 -5.72 4.78 0.88
N LYS A 567 -5.96 5.75 1.76
CA LYS A 567 -7.33 6.13 2.17
C LYS A 567 -8.20 6.70 1.05
N TYR A 568 -7.61 7.16 -0.05
CA TYR A 568 -8.32 7.76 -1.17
C TYR A 568 -8.78 6.74 -2.22
N TYR A 569 -8.42 5.47 -2.10
CA TYR A 569 -8.83 4.44 -3.06
C TYR A 569 -10.32 4.13 -2.93
N GLU A 570 -10.95 3.92 -4.09
CA GLU A 570 -12.35 3.52 -4.18
C GLU A 570 -12.61 2.20 -3.46
N ILE A 571 -11.69 1.25 -3.55
CA ILE A 571 -11.77 -0.05 -2.89
C ILE A 571 -10.55 -0.22 -1.99
N LEU A 572 -10.80 -0.25 -0.68
CA LEU A 572 -9.79 -0.45 0.34
C LEU A 572 -10.21 -1.59 1.28
N LYS A 573 -9.46 -2.69 1.26
CA LYS A 573 -9.67 -3.83 2.16
C LYS A 573 -8.52 -3.94 3.14
N ILE A 574 -8.87 -4.08 4.42
CA ILE A 574 -7.91 -4.19 5.52
C ILE A 574 -7.97 -5.61 6.08
N HIS A 575 -6.81 -6.20 6.28
CA HIS A 575 -6.62 -7.46 6.98
C HIS A 575 -5.58 -7.28 8.07
N THR A 576 -5.71 -8.02 9.16
CA THR A 576 -4.74 -7.95 10.26
C THR A 576 -4.17 -9.33 10.55
N GLY A 577 -2.94 -9.35 11.05
CA GLY A 577 -2.28 -10.58 11.47
C GLY A 577 -0.89 -10.32 12.02
N ASN A 578 -0.40 -11.23 12.84
CA ASN A 578 0.95 -11.20 13.40
C ASN A 578 1.94 -11.86 12.42
N TRP A 579 2.07 -11.29 11.21
CA TRP A 579 2.90 -11.87 10.14
C TRP A 579 4.37 -11.48 10.27
N ILE A 580 4.67 -10.18 10.40
CA ILE A 580 6.06 -9.68 10.41
C ILE A 580 6.68 -9.87 11.80
N ASN A 581 5.95 -9.46 12.84
CA ASN A 581 6.35 -9.58 14.24
C ASN A 581 5.28 -10.36 15.01
N PRO A 582 5.63 -11.42 15.76
CA PRO A 582 4.66 -12.20 16.54
C PRO A 582 4.01 -11.41 17.69
N MET A 583 4.62 -10.29 18.11
CA MET A 583 4.17 -9.47 19.23
C MET A 583 3.41 -8.20 18.81
N VAL A 584 3.46 -7.83 17.53
CA VAL A 584 2.83 -6.62 16.99
C VAL A 584 1.98 -6.99 15.80
N THR A 585 0.71 -6.60 15.84
CA THR A 585 -0.25 -6.89 14.79
C THR A 585 0.00 -5.99 13.59
N SER A 586 0.34 -6.61 12.46
CA SER A 586 0.49 -5.95 11.17
C SER A 586 -0.88 -5.72 10.53
N VAL A 587 -0.96 -4.71 9.67
CA VAL A 587 -2.14 -4.33 8.91
C VAL A 587 -1.81 -4.47 7.42
N MET A 588 -2.41 -5.42 6.72
CA MET A 588 -2.31 -5.50 5.26
C MET A 588 -3.43 -4.68 4.64
N VAL A 589 -3.09 -3.87 3.66
CA VAL A 589 -4.03 -3.04 2.91
C VAL A 589 -3.96 -3.42 1.44
N VAL A 590 -5.11 -3.84 0.91
CA VAL A 590 -5.31 -4.09 -0.51
C VAL A 590 -6.10 -2.91 -1.07
N ALA A 591 -5.42 -2.10 -1.88
CA ALA A 591 -5.97 -0.88 -2.46
C ALA A 591 -6.14 -1.05 -3.98
N ARG A 592 -7.35 -0.81 -4.49
CA ARG A 592 -7.67 -0.91 -5.91
C ARG A 592 -8.60 0.24 -6.37
N ASN A 593 -8.46 0.65 -7.62
CA ASN A 593 -9.44 1.53 -8.29
C ASN A 593 -10.33 0.70 -9.23
N CYS A 594 -11.63 0.98 -9.21
CA CYS A 594 -12.57 0.29 -10.06
C CYS A 594 -12.66 0.98 -11.41
N LYS A 595 -12.54 0.21 -12.49
CA LYS A 595 -12.64 0.75 -13.86
C LYS A 595 -14.06 1.24 -14.23
N GLN A 596 -15.05 0.93 -13.39
CA GLN A 596 -16.45 1.28 -13.64
C GLN A 596 -16.70 2.75 -13.27
N LYS A 597 -17.03 3.59 -14.27
CA LYS A 597 -17.22 5.04 -14.13
C LYS A 597 -18.15 5.50 -12.99
N ASN A 598 -19.12 4.67 -12.61
CA ASN A 598 -20.13 4.99 -11.60
C ASN A 598 -20.09 3.99 -10.43
N PHE A 599 -18.91 3.51 -10.06
CA PHE A 599 -18.77 2.60 -8.93
C PHE A 599 -19.29 3.26 -7.64
N SER A 600 -20.36 2.71 -7.08
CA SER A 600 -21.03 3.22 -5.87
C SER A 600 -20.67 2.43 -4.61
N GLY A 601 -19.65 1.58 -4.68
CA GLY A 601 -19.31 0.59 -3.65
C GLY A 601 -19.90 -0.79 -3.97
N GLY A 602 -19.17 -1.84 -3.61
CA GLY A 602 -19.55 -3.24 -3.89
C GLY A 602 -18.44 -4.02 -4.58
N GLU A 603 -18.84 -4.97 -5.43
CA GLU A 603 -17.91 -5.76 -6.24
C GLU A 603 -17.51 -5.01 -7.51
N CYS A 604 -16.25 -5.14 -7.88
CA CYS A 604 -15.71 -4.54 -9.10
C CYS A 604 -15.25 -5.65 -10.05
N SER A 605 -15.74 -5.60 -11.29
CA SER A 605 -15.44 -6.63 -12.30
C SER A 605 -14.03 -6.50 -12.89
N ASP A 606 -13.46 -5.29 -12.89
CA ASP A 606 -12.15 -5.01 -13.47
C ASP A 606 -11.51 -3.81 -12.79
N TYR A 607 -10.20 -3.86 -12.57
CA TYR A 607 -9.45 -2.83 -11.84
C TYR A 607 -8.56 -2.05 -12.80
N GLU A 608 -8.40 -0.75 -12.56
CA GLU A 608 -7.49 0.09 -13.35
C GLU A 608 -6.34 0.63 -12.50
N ASN A 609 -5.17 0.78 -13.14
CA ASN A 609 -4.00 1.40 -12.53
C ASN A 609 -3.95 2.87 -12.93
N LEU A 610 -4.30 3.76 -12.00
CA LEU A 610 -4.21 5.19 -12.22
C LEU A 610 -2.78 5.67 -11.89
N PRO A 611 -2.12 6.49 -12.73
CA PRO A 611 -0.75 6.93 -12.48
C PRO A 611 -0.53 7.64 -11.14
N GLY A 612 -1.54 8.34 -10.62
CA GLY A 612 -1.50 9.02 -9.31
C GLY A 612 -2.07 8.23 -8.15
N LEU A 613 -2.59 7.03 -8.38
CA LEU A 613 -3.21 6.12 -7.40
C LEU A 613 -3.02 4.67 -7.90
N PRO A 614 -1.80 4.17 -8.10
CA PRO A 614 -1.58 2.84 -8.67
C PRO A 614 -2.14 1.77 -7.74
N ASN A 615 -2.72 0.68 -8.28
CA ASN A 615 -3.17 -0.42 -7.41
C ASN A 615 -1.99 -0.91 -6.56
N SER A 616 -2.24 -1.20 -5.27
CA SER A 616 -1.16 -1.59 -4.36
C SER A 616 -1.59 -2.66 -3.36
N LEU A 617 -0.62 -3.45 -2.94
CA LEU A 617 -0.74 -4.38 -1.82
C LEU A 617 0.43 -4.11 -0.88
N GLN A 618 0.11 -3.76 0.35
CA GLN A 618 1.12 -3.28 1.30
C GLN A 618 0.83 -3.79 2.70
N VAL A 619 1.88 -4.00 3.49
CA VAL A 619 1.81 -4.34 4.91
C VAL A 619 2.31 -3.16 5.73
N TYR A 620 1.63 -2.86 6.82
CA TYR A 620 1.92 -1.73 7.70
C TYR A 620 1.96 -2.15 9.16
N SER A 621 2.56 -1.28 9.97
CA SER A 621 2.53 -1.30 11.43
C SER A 621 2.24 0.11 11.96
N VAL A 622 1.59 0.24 13.11
CA VAL A 622 1.38 1.56 13.73
C VAL A 622 2.69 2.11 14.32
N GLU A 623 3.57 1.23 14.78
CA GLU A 623 4.92 1.57 15.21
C GLU A 623 5.92 0.80 14.33
N PRO A 624 6.89 1.49 13.69
CA PRO A 624 7.88 0.83 12.86
C PRO A 624 8.57 -0.26 13.68
N ILE A 625 8.63 -1.47 13.13
CA ILE A 625 9.40 -2.54 13.73
C ILE A 625 10.88 -2.21 13.52
N LYS A 626 11.56 -1.79 14.59
CA LYS A 626 13.01 -1.52 14.57
C LYS A 626 13.84 -2.78 14.55
#